data_AF-A0AAU9JQ03-F1
#
_entry.id   AF-A0AAU9JQ03-F1
#
_cell.length_a   1.000
_cell.length_b   1.000
_cell.length_c   1.000
_cell.angle_alpha   90.00
_cell.angle_beta   90.00
_cell.angle_gamma   90.00
#
_symmetry.space_group_name_H-M   'P 1'
#
loop_
_entity.id
_entity.type
_entity.pdbx_description
1 polymer ?
#
loop_
_entity_poly.entity_id
_entity_poly.type
_entity_poly.pdbx_seq_one_letter_code
_entity_poly.pdbx_strand_id
1 'polypeptide(L)'
;MSFYWRKEFLVRFFDTRLQLNLFSIAISCDLDQESINNIISKDLKPSGIAYILILADSENCKKIQSSLIFYNMIISGYLIILGHSCLNNSVIDGSLLILPSNDIYSVTEEESYSNSLAFVLKKLENGYGNQISTKFQLWNSFQELKKSFEWDFTIINQQNSSFYSVGKISNEALEITENITYPGGSTNIPASKISIWISGNVGSSNPPGYSPNPVNGLNHEGSYFAIKKINESKEVLQNFIFKLNDQINCGASVWIYNYAKSCYLENKNEMGVAYLASYLLSISINTLNLFKNMNMSIPMASGVNSATPLTNSTIFPTYTRVSTNSEYMGKTWVMYMKVMGWTSCVVFYADDAYDVGVYQLFLESAEAQGIKILNKEEYRKIPFTYNTSQLETYRKNFQDAIDQNCNIFFLFMADPSYIYTFDSFYDMGMRRGDALFLLNALTGSDIFFKAYGYNTDKIQELFYGTFFYLFQNGLELWVIS
;
A
#
# COMPACT_ATOMS: atom_id res chain seq x y z
N MET A 1 -9.85 42.82 -11.56
CA MET A 1 -10.05 41.96 -12.75
C MET A 1 -8.77 41.27 -13.21
N SER A 2 -7.62 41.97 -13.24
CA SER A 2 -6.32 41.46 -13.71
C SER A 2 -5.91 40.05 -13.25
N PHE A 3 -6.15 39.67 -11.98
CA PHE A 3 -5.52 38.50 -11.39
C PHE A 3 -6.14 37.14 -11.76
N TYR A 4 -7.47 37.07 -11.83
CA TYR A 4 -8.20 35.87 -12.24
C TYR A 4 -7.84 35.45 -13.68
N TRP A 5 -7.54 36.41 -14.54
CA TRP A 5 -7.18 36.17 -15.93
C TRP A 5 -5.72 35.70 -16.11
N ARG A 6 -4.80 36.09 -15.22
CA ARG A 6 -3.42 35.56 -15.17
C ARG A 6 -3.40 34.06 -14.91
N LYS A 7 -4.27 33.62 -14.00
CA LYS A 7 -4.49 32.21 -13.66
C LYS A 7 -4.93 31.41 -14.90
N GLU A 8 -6.02 31.82 -15.54
CA GLU A 8 -6.58 31.12 -16.71
C GLU A 8 -5.59 31.05 -17.89
N PHE A 9 -4.81 32.10 -18.14
CA PHE A 9 -3.81 32.09 -19.22
C PHE A 9 -2.70 31.08 -18.95
N LEU A 10 -2.03 31.17 -17.80
CA LEU A 10 -0.89 30.29 -17.51
C LEU A 10 -1.35 28.84 -17.36
N VAL A 11 -2.49 28.59 -16.73
CA VAL A 11 -3.10 27.26 -16.68
C VAL A 11 -3.32 26.72 -18.09
N ARG A 12 -4.00 27.44 -18.98
CA ARG A 12 -4.25 26.96 -20.35
C ARG A 12 -2.99 26.85 -21.20
N PHE A 13 -2.03 27.75 -21.04
CA PHE A 13 -0.75 27.70 -21.76
C PHE A 13 -0.01 26.41 -21.45
N PHE A 14 0.11 26.06 -20.18
CA PHE A 14 0.77 24.82 -19.79
C PHE A 14 -0.08 23.57 -20.02
N ASP A 15 -1.39 23.64 -19.81
CA ASP A 15 -2.32 22.52 -20.03
C ASP A 15 -2.34 22.11 -21.52
N THR A 16 -2.38 23.07 -22.44
CA THR A 16 -2.39 22.80 -23.90
C THR A 16 -1.04 22.37 -24.48
N ARG A 17 0.09 22.76 -23.87
CA ARG A 17 1.43 22.52 -24.44
C ARG A 17 2.21 21.43 -23.73
N LEU A 18 2.07 21.30 -22.41
CA LEU A 18 2.78 20.31 -21.61
C LEU A 18 1.89 19.14 -21.17
N GLN A 19 0.58 19.18 -21.45
CA GLN A 19 -0.40 18.17 -21.01
C GLN A 19 -0.33 17.91 -19.49
N LEU A 20 -0.05 18.96 -18.72
CA LEU A 20 0.08 18.88 -17.27
C LEU A 20 -1.24 19.28 -16.63
N ASN A 21 -1.79 18.38 -15.80
CA ASN A 21 -2.87 18.73 -14.89
C ASN A 21 -2.33 19.64 -13.78
N LEU A 22 -2.28 20.94 -14.06
CA LEU A 22 -1.78 21.96 -13.15
C LEU A 22 -2.83 22.36 -12.12
N PHE A 23 -2.48 22.21 -10.85
CA PHE A 23 -3.17 22.92 -9.80
C PHE A 23 -2.65 24.34 -9.74
N SER A 24 -3.54 25.34 -9.77
CA SER A 24 -3.16 26.74 -9.77
C SER A 24 -3.75 27.50 -8.59
N ILE A 25 -2.86 28.16 -7.86
CA ILE A 25 -3.19 29.10 -6.79
C ILE A 25 -2.97 30.50 -7.34
N ALA A 26 -4.00 31.33 -7.18
CA ALA A 26 -3.94 32.72 -7.58
C ALA A 26 -4.50 33.59 -6.44
N ILE A 27 -3.62 34.28 -5.71
CA ILE A 27 -3.97 35.15 -4.58
C ILE A 27 -3.44 36.57 -4.83
N SER A 28 -4.32 37.57 -4.75
CA SER A 28 -3.99 38.99 -5.04
C SER A 28 -4.39 39.97 -3.96
N CYS A 29 -4.94 39.46 -2.86
CA CYS A 29 -5.28 40.23 -1.68
C CYS A 29 -4.33 39.82 -0.56
N ASP A 30 -3.98 40.74 0.31
CA ASP A 30 -3.19 40.42 1.49
C ASP A 30 -3.98 39.44 2.37
N LEU A 31 -3.46 38.23 2.53
CA LEU A 31 -4.01 37.19 3.40
C LEU A 31 -3.03 36.94 4.53
N ASP A 32 -3.55 36.71 5.72
CA ASP A 32 -2.73 36.22 6.83
C ASP A 32 -2.25 34.77 6.57
N GLN A 33 -1.21 34.36 7.32
CA GLN A 33 -0.61 33.04 7.19
C GLN A 33 -1.60 31.90 7.52
N GLU A 34 -2.54 32.14 8.43
CA GLU A 34 -3.54 31.14 8.84
C GLU A 34 -4.54 30.86 7.70
N SER A 35 -5.00 31.92 7.01
CA SER A 35 -5.87 31.82 5.85
C SER A 35 -5.19 31.08 4.70
N ILE A 36 -3.91 31.36 4.44
CA ILE A 36 -3.14 30.64 3.44
C ILE A 36 -2.95 29.17 3.84
N ASN A 37 -2.61 28.89 5.11
CA ASN A 37 -2.51 27.51 5.62
C ASN A 37 -3.83 26.75 5.44
N ASN A 38 -4.96 27.41 5.69
CA ASN A 38 -6.29 26.84 5.50
C ASN A 38 -6.60 26.54 4.02
N ILE A 39 -6.21 27.42 3.08
CA ILE A 39 -6.34 27.19 1.64
C ILE A 39 -5.49 25.99 1.23
N ILE A 40 -4.21 25.98 1.62
CA ILE A 40 -3.28 24.89 1.26
C ILE A 40 -3.73 23.55 1.84
N SER A 41 -4.09 23.49 3.12
CA SER A 41 -4.49 22.21 3.75
C SER A 41 -5.82 21.66 3.25
N LYS A 42 -6.77 22.52 2.86
CA LYS A 42 -8.11 22.09 2.40
C LYS A 42 -8.15 21.80 0.91
N ASP A 43 -7.53 22.65 0.10
CA ASP A 43 -7.66 22.63 -1.37
C ASP A 43 -6.48 21.90 -2.03
N LEU A 44 -5.29 22.01 -1.44
CA LEU A 44 -4.11 21.23 -1.79
C LEU A 44 -4.06 19.98 -0.90
N LYS A 45 -5.12 19.16 -0.97
CA LYS A 45 -4.97 17.77 -0.51
C LYS A 45 -3.90 17.10 -1.38
N PRO A 46 -3.08 16.18 -0.85
CA PRO A 46 -2.15 15.35 -1.62
C PRO A 46 -2.92 14.40 -2.55
N SER A 47 -3.61 14.97 -3.54
CA SER A 47 -4.57 14.35 -4.45
C SER A 47 -3.92 13.92 -5.76
N GLY A 48 -2.59 13.72 -5.74
CA GLY A 48 -1.85 13.38 -6.95
C GLY A 48 -1.36 14.61 -7.71
N ILE A 49 -1.42 15.80 -7.11
CA ILE A 49 -0.98 17.05 -7.75
C ILE A 49 0.55 17.07 -7.82
N ALA A 50 1.11 16.68 -8.96
CA ALA A 50 2.54 16.78 -9.24
C ALA A 50 2.95 18.17 -9.77
N TYR A 51 2.00 19.02 -10.14
CA TYR A 51 2.28 20.31 -10.79
C TYR A 51 1.50 21.44 -10.11
N ILE A 52 2.21 22.39 -9.52
CA ILE A 52 1.65 23.54 -8.79
C ILE A 52 2.11 24.83 -9.47
N LEU A 53 1.16 25.67 -9.85
CA LEU A 53 1.40 27.04 -10.32
C LEU A 53 0.97 28.04 -9.23
N ILE A 54 1.90 28.88 -8.78
CA ILE A 54 1.64 29.92 -7.79
C ILE A 54 1.74 31.29 -8.46
N LEU A 55 0.63 32.00 -8.46
CA LEU A 55 0.55 33.40 -8.84
C LEU A 55 0.16 34.18 -7.60
N ALA A 56 1.10 34.95 -7.05
CA ALA A 56 0.90 35.76 -5.86
C ALA A 56 1.80 36.99 -5.93
N ASP A 57 1.48 38.04 -5.17
CA ASP A 57 2.44 39.10 -4.87
C ASP A 57 3.60 38.57 -4.00
N SER A 58 4.63 39.38 -3.81
CA SER A 58 5.87 39.04 -3.12
C SER A 58 5.65 38.48 -1.71
N GLU A 59 4.74 39.10 -0.95
CA GLU A 59 4.47 38.72 0.44
C GLU A 59 3.64 37.43 0.52
N ASN A 60 2.55 37.35 -0.23
CA ASN A 60 1.73 36.16 -0.29
C ASN A 60 2.50 34.97 -0.87
N CYS A 61 3.42 35.19 -1.81
CA CYS A 61 4.25 34.13 -2.34
C CYS A 61 5.14 33.51 -1.26
N LYS A 62 5.73 34.33 -0.38
CA LYS A 62 6.50 33.84 0.76
C LYS A 62 5.64 33.04 1.73
N LYS A 63 4.43 33.51 2.03
CA LYS A 63 3.48 32.84 2.91
C LYS A 63 3.04 31.47 2.35
N ILE A 64 2.72 31.40 1.05
CA ILE A 64 2.35 30.15 0.35
C ILE A 64 3.50 29.15 0.35
N GLN A 65 4.70 29.59 0.01
CA GLN A 65 5.88 28.71 0.02
C GLN A 65 6.18 28.18 1.43
N SER A 66 6.05 29.03 2.44
CA SER A 66 6.20 28.62 3.85
C SER A 66 5.15 27.58 4.24
N SER A 67 3.90 27.72 3.78
CA SER A 67 2.86 26.69 3.98
C SER A 67 3.20 25.38 3.28
N LEU A 68 3.68 25.41 2.04
CA LEU A 68 4.06 24.20 1.30
C LEU A 68 5.20 23.45 2.01
N ILE A 69 6.18 24.18 2.55
CA ILE A 69 7.25 23.61 3.38
C ILE A 69 6.68 23.04 4.67
N PHE A 70 5.83 23.80 5.38
CA PHE A 70 5.22 23.39 6.64
C PHE A 70 4.40 22.10 6.51
N TYR A 71 3.64 21.95 5.42
CA TYR A 71 2.85 20.74 5.12
C TYR A 71 3.65 19.64 4.41
N ASN A 72 4.98 19.77 4.32
CA ASN A 72 5.88 18.80 3.69
C ASN A 72 5.49 18.44 2.25
N MET A 73 5.04 19.44 1.48
CA MET A 73 4.63 19.28 0.07
C MET A 73 5.78 19.49 -0.91
N ILE A 74 6.99 19.76 -0.42
CA ILE A 74 8.22 19.91 -1.22
C ILE A 74 8.89 18.54 -1.33
N ILE A 75 8.31 17.68 -2.17
CA ILE A 75 8.81 16.31 -2.36
C ILE A 75 9.34 16.11 -3.78
N SER A 76 10.26 15.14 -3.91
CA SER A 76 10.83 14.77 -5.20
C SER A 76 9.74 14.34 -6.19
N GLY A 77 9.81 14.89 -7.42
CA GLY A 77 8.81 14.63 -8.46
C GLY A 77 7.64 15.61 -8.47
N TYR A 78 7.80 16.80 -7.89
CA TYR A 78 6.85 17.91 -8.04
C TYR A 78 7.42 18.96 -9.01
N LEU A 79 6.56 19.71 -9.68
CA LEU A 79 6.90 20.92 -10.43
C LEU A 79 6.21 22.09 -9.74
N ILE A 80 7.00 23.04 -9.24
CA ILE A 80 6.46 24.29 -8.68
C ILE A 80 6.88 25.42 -9.60
N ILE A 81 5.90 26.05 -10.23
CA ILE A 81 6.09 27.23 -11.08
C ILE A 81 5.61 28.45 -10.30
N LEU A 82 6.49 29.43 -10.15
CA LEU A 82 6.20 30.69 -9.48
C LEU A 82 6.08 31.81 -10.51
N GLY A 83 5.11 32.71 -10.28
CA GLY A 83 4.99 33.94 -11.04
C GLY A 83 6.16 34.90 -10.77
N HIS A 84 6.35 35.87 -11.68
CA HIS A 84 7.42 36.87 -11.61
C HIS A 84 7.56 37.56 -10.24
N SER A 85 6.45 37.93 -9.60
CA SER A 85 6.45 38.62 -8.29
C SER A 85 7.03 37.80 -7.14
N CYS A 86 7.32 36.51 -7.35
CA CYS A 86 7.97 35.64 -6.35
C CYS A 86 9.50 35.69 -6.38
N LEU A 87 10.12 36.34 -7.37
CA LEU A 87 11.57 36.27 -7.63
C LEU A 87 12.41 36.60 -6.39
N ASN A 88 12.08 37.66 -5.67
CA ASN A 88 12.88 38.13 -4.53
C ASN A 88 12.65 37.33 -3.23
N ASN A 89 11.64 36.46 -3.21
CA ASN A 89 11.19 35.76 -2.01
C ASN A 89 11.03 34.25 -2.22
N SER A 90 11.67 33.69 -3.24
CA SER A 90 11.62 32.26 -3.51
C SER A 90 12.54 31.48 -2.56
N VAL A 91 11.97 30.56 -1.81
CA VAL A 91 12.65 29.77 -0.75
C VAL A 91 12.71 28.28 -1.11
N ILE A 92 11.97 27.85 -2.14
CA ILE A 92 11.91 26.45 -2.54
C ILE A 92 12.94 26.18 -3.65
N ASP A 93 14.02 25.50 -3.27
CA ASP A 93 14.97 24.96 -4.25
C ASP A 93 14.27 24.00 -5.21
N GLY A 94 14.66 24.11 -6.48
CA GLY A 94 14.11 23.38 -7.62
C GLY A 94 12.83 23.99 -8.22
N SER A 95 12.31 25.08 -7.67
CA SER A 95 11.19 25.80 -8.30
C SER A 95 11.59 26.46 -9.63
N LEU A 96 10.63 26.62 -10.53
CA LEU A 96 10.78 27.35 -11.79
C LEU A 96 10.10 28.71 -11.70
N LEU A 97 10.73 29.74 -12.23
CA LEU A 97 10.15 31.06 -12.43
C LEU A 97 10.11 31.36 -13.92
N ILE A 98 9.03 31.99 -14.36
CA ILE A 98 8.90 32.45 -15.74
C ILE A 98 8.90 33.97 -15.74
N LEU A 99 9.94 34.54 -16.34
CA LEU A 99 10.14 35.98 -16.45
C LEU A 99 10.12 36.41 -17.91
N PRO A 100 9.67 37.62 -18.25
CA PRO A 100 9.90 38.19 -19.58
C PRO A 100 11.42 38.29 -19.87
N SER A 101 11.85 38.00 -21.11
CA SER A 101 13.28 37.87 -21.47
C SER A 101 14.13 39.14 -21.30
N ASN A 102 13.51 40.30 -21.09
CA ASN A 102 14.21 41.57 -20.87
C ASN A 102 14.50 41.87 -19.38
N ASP A 103 14.05 41.02 -18.45
CA ASP A 103 13.99 41.34 -17.00
C ASP A 103 15.02 40.62 -16.12
N ILE A 104 16.03 39.96 -16.68
CA ILE A 104 16.98 39.14 -15.89
C ILE A 104 17.93 40.00 -15.02
N TYR A 105 18.18 41.28 -15.37
CA TYR A 105 19.23 42.09 -14.72
C TYR A 105 18.86 43.55 -14.39
N SER A 106 17.63 43.96 -14.63
CA SER A 106 17.10 45.28 -14.25
C SER A 106 15.59 45.06 -14.15
N VAL A 107 14.88 45.37 -13.09
CA VAL A 107 14.54 46.71 -12.61
C VAL A 107 13.73 46.51 -11.30
N THR A 108 13.58 47.54 -10.44
CA THR A 108 12.67 47.56 -9.29
C THR A 108 11.29 46.94 -9.59
N GLU A 109 10.64 46.34 -8.58
CA GLU A 109 9.33 45.64 -8.67
C GLU A 109 8.25 46.42 -9.46
N GLU A 110 8.32 47.75 -9.54
CA GLU A 110 7.36 48.61 -10.26
C GLU A 110 7.54 48.65 -11.79
N GLU A 111 8.78 48.57 -12.32
CA GLU A 111 9.05 48.79 -13.76
C GLU A 111 8.92 47.50 -14.58
N SER A 112 9.29 46.33 -14.03
CA SER A 112 9.07 45.04 -14.68
C SER A 112 7.57 44.66 -14.72
N TYR A 113 6.83 45.00 -13.67
CA TYR A 113 5.37 44.80 -13.61
C TYR A 113 4.62 45.62 -14.66
N SER A 114 5.11 46.83 -14.96
CA SER A 114 4.48 47.78 -15.87
C SER A 114 4.61 47.39 -17.35
N ASN A 115 5.70 46.71 -17.76
CA ASN A 115 6.06 46.62 -19.17
C ASN A 115 5.42 45.45 -19.95
N SER A 116 5.15 44.30 -19.33
CA SER A 116 4.78 43.10 -20.09
C SER A 116 3.32 42.66 -19.90
N LEU A 117 2.84 42.49 -18.66
CA LEU A 117 1.50 41.93 -18.42
C LEU A 117 0.48 42.97 -17.93
N ALA A 118 0.87 43.95 -17.12
CA ALA A 118 0.00 45.06 -16.75
C ALA A 118 -0.33 45.95 -17.95
N PHE A 119 0.62 46.14 -18.89
CA PHE A 119 0.38 46.83 -20.15
C PHE A 119 -0.65 46.12 -21.04
N VAL A 120 -0.56 44.79 -21.18
CA VAL A 120 -1.52 43.99 -21.96
C VAL A 120 -2.91 44.02 -21.33
N LEU A 121 -2.99 43.89 -20.00
CA LEU A 121 -4.24 43.98 -19.26
C LEU A 121 -4.85 45.39 -19.33
N LYS A 122 -4.02 46.44 -19.25
CA LYS A 122 -4.43 47.84 -19.41
C LYS A 122 -4.84 48.17 -20.85
N LYS A 123 -4.25 47.53 -21.86
CA LYS A 123 -4.72 47.60 -23.26
C LYS A 123 -6.03 46.86 -23.49
N LEU A 124 -6.23 45.72 -22.84
CA LEU A 124 -7.52 45.01 -22.85
C LEU A 124 -8.61 45.85 -22.17
N GLU A 125 -8.31 46.45 -21.02
CA GLU A 125 -9.21 47.35 -20.30
C GLU A 125 -9.47 48.66 -21.08
N ASN A 126 -8.45 49.27 -21.71
CA ASN A 126 -8.62 50.52 -22.46
C ASN A 126 -9.21 50.32 -23.87
N GLY A 127 -8.93 49.20 -24.53
CA GLY A 127 -9.38 48.92 -25.90
C GLY A 127 -10.77 48.29 -25.97
N TYR A 128 -11.19 47.58 -24.91
CA TYR A 128 -12.41 46.77 -24.92
C TYR A 128 -13.28 46.94 -23.66
N GLY A 129 -12.96 47.91 -22.79
CA GLY A 129 -13.41 48.06 -21.41
C GLY A 129 -14.91 48.09 -21.10
N ASN A 130 -15.79 48.00 -22.10
CA ASN A 130 -17.23 47.87 -21.92
C ASN A 130 -17.90 46.81 -22.83
N GLN A 131 -17.15 46.10 -23.68
CA GLN A 131 -17.73 45.20 -24.72
C GLN A 131 -17.50 43.71 -24.46
N ILE A 132 -16.70 43.34 -23.47
CA ILE A 132 -16.41 41.94 -23.15
C ILE A 132 -17.40 41.47 -22.08
N SER A 133 -18.44 40.76 -22.51
CA SER A 133 -19.47 40.24 -21.62
C SER A 133 -19.32 38.74 -21.33
N THR A 134 -18.47 38.04 -22.09
CA THR A 134 -18.30 36.58 -22.00
C THR A 134 -16.84 36.14 -22.01
N LYS A 135 -16.56 34.98 -21.39
CA LYS A 135 -15.22 34.35 -21.39
C LYS A 135 -14.68 34.09 -22.81
N PHE A 136 -15.56 33.79 -23.77
CA PHE A 136 -15.18 33.51 -25.16
C PHE A 136 -14.71 34.76 -25.92
N GLN A 137 -15.40 35.89 -25.78
CA GLN A 137 -15.01 37.15 -26.40
C GLN A 137 -13.65 37.62 -25.89
N LEU A 138 -13.41 37.49 -24.59
CA LEU A 138 -12.12 37.80 -23.98
C LEU A 138 -10.99 36.95 -24.57
N TRP A 139 -11.23 35.64 -24.73
CA TRP A 139 -10.24 34.73 -25.29
C TRP A 139 -9.87 35.12 -26.72
N ASN A 140 -10.84 35.45 -27.56
CA ASN A 140 -10.58 35.88 -28.93
C ASN A 140 -9.82 37.22 -28.97
N SER A 141 -10.20 38.20 -28.14
CA SER A 141 -9.46 39.46 -28.01
C SER A 141 -8.02 39.25 -27.52
N PHE A 142 -7.81 38.30 -26.62
CA PHE A 142 -6.48 37.89 -26.18
C PHE A 142 -5.68 37.22 -27.32
N GLN A 143 -6.28 36.31 -28.08
CA GLN A 143 -5.62 35.67 -29.24
C GLN A 143 -5.22 36.69 -30.31
N GLU A 144 -6.04 37.72 -30.54
CA GLU A 144 -5.69 38.80 -31.47
C GLU A 144 -4.55 39.68 -30.92
N LEU A 145 -4.57 40.03 -29.63
CA LEU A 145 -3.46 40.77 -29.00
C LEU A 145 -2.16 39.95 -28.98
N LYS A 146 -2.25 38.64 -28.80
CA LYS A 146 -1.11 37.72 -28.84
C LYS A 146 -0.36 37.81 -30.17
N LYS A 147 -1.05 37.98 -31.30
CA LYS A 147 -0.42 38.16 -32.63
C LYS A 147 0.39 39.45 -32.75
N SER A 148 0.14 40.43 -31.89
CA SER A 148 0.76 41.76 -31.95
C SER A 148 1.95 41.96 -31.02
N PHE A 149 2.34 40.91 -30.27
CA PHE A 149 3.45 40.96 -29.32
C PHE A 149 4.39 39.78 -29.51
N GLU A 150 5.70 40.02 -29.47
CA GLU A 150 6.69 38.97 -29.29
C GLU A 150 6.73 38.60 -27.80
N TRP A 151 6.30 37.38 -27.49
CA TRP A 151 6.23 36.87 -26.12
C TRP A 151 7.45 36.01 -25.84
N ASP A 152 8.55 36.68 -25.52
CA ASP A 152 9.77 36.01 -25.11
C ASP A 152 9.84 35.98 -23.58
N PHE A 153 9.89 34.78 -23.01
CA PHE A 153 10.12 34.54 -21.60
C PHE A 153 11.42 33.78 -21.38
N THR A 154 12.11 34.09 -20.29
CA THR A 154 13.17 33.27 -19.73
C THR A 154 12.63 32.39 -18.61
N ILE A 155 13.06 31.15 -18.60
CA ILE A 155 12.79 30.19 -17.53
C ILE A 155 14.00 30.20 -16.60
N ILE A 156 13.73 30.51 -15.35
CA ILE A 156 14.73 30.52 -14.28
C ILE A 156 14.45 29.34 -13.37
N ASN A 157 15.49 28.63 -12.96
CA ASN A 157 15.40 27.58 -11.96
C ASN A 157 16.19 27.99 -10.72
N GLN A 158 15.57 27.87 -9.55
CA GLN A 158 16.25 28.08 -8.28
C GLN A 158 17.03 26.81 -7.91
N GLN A 159 18.35 26.91 -7.76
CA GLN A 159 19.21 25.80 -7.35
C GLN A 159 20.16 26.28 -6.26
N ASN A 160 20.20 25.59 -5.12
CA ASN A 160 21.05 25.93 -3.98
C ASN A 160 20.92 27.42 -3.59
N SER A 161 19.69 27.93 -3.49
CA SER A 161 19.39 29.34 -3.20
C SER A 161 19.90 30.37 -4.23
N SER A 162 20.30 29.94 -5.42
CA SER A 162 20.72 30.81 -6.53
C SER A 162 19.82 30.62 -7.75
N PHE A 163 19.67 31.66 -8.58
CA PHE A 163 18.83 31.63 -9.77
C PHE A 163 19.65 31.38 -11.03
N TYR A 164 19.28 30.38 -11.81
CA TYR A 164 19.93 30.01 -13.06
C TYR A 164 18.93 30.11 -14.21
N SER A 165 19.31 30.79 -15.30
CA SER A 165 18.53 30.74 -16.54
C SER A 165 18.71 29.35 -17.17
N VAL A 166 17.62 28.60 -17.28
CA VAL A 166 17.64 27.20 -17.76
C VAL A 166 16.96 27.01 -19.11
N GLY A 167 16.32 28.05 -19.63
CA GLY A 167 15.67 27.99 -20.92
C GLY A 167 14.92 29.27 -21.24
N LYS A 168 14.22 29.24 -22.36
CA LYS A 168 13.38 30.32 -22.84
C LYS A 168 12.14 29.80 -23.53
N ILE A 169 11.11 30.63 -23.57
CA ILE A 169 9.90 30.45 -24.33
C ILE A 169 9.90 31.57 -25.35
N SER A 170 10.01 31.27 -26.63
CA SER A 170 9.94 32.26 -27.71
C SER A 170 9.00 31.76 -28.79
N ASN A 171 8.09 32.63 -29.26
CA ASN A 171 7.13 32.29 -30.32
C ASN A 171 6.41 30.95 -30.07
N GLU A 172 6.03 30.68 -28.82
CA GLU A 172 5.35 29.45 -28.36
C GLU A 172 6.19 28.16 -28.38
N ALA A 173 7.48 28.24 -28.72
CA ALA A 173 8.43 27.15 -28.58
C ALA A 173 9.11 27.21 -27.22
N LEU A 174 9.13 26.08 -26.52
CA LEU A 174 9.90 25.89 -25.29
C LEU A 174 11.29 25.35 -25.65
N GLU A 175 12.33 26.08 -25.28
CA GLU A 175 13.73 25.66 -25.44
C GLU A 175 14.39 25.59 -24.06
N ILE A 176 14.77 24.39 -23.64
CA ILE A 176 15.55 24.17 -22.41
C ILE A 176 17.02 24.07 -22.80
N THR A 177 17.84 24.99 -22.28
CA THR A 177 19.27 25.12 -22.64
C THR A 177 20.18 24.53 -21.57
N GLU A 178 19.71 24.41 -20.32
CA GLU A 178 20.48 23.90 -19.19
C GLU A 178 19.68 22.88 -18.38
N ASN A 179 20.36 22.15 -17.50
CA ASN A 179 19.71 21.17 -16.63
C ASN A 179 18.81 21.85 -15.57
N ILE A 180 17.59 21.34 -15.45
CA ILE A 180 16.63 21.74 -14.42
C ILE A 180 16.80 20.82 -13.20
N THR A 181 16.90 21.42 -12.02
CA THR A 181 16.69 20.74 -10.75
C THR A 181 15.26 21.01 -10.29
N TYR A 182 14.55 19.98 -9.87
CA TYR A 182 13.18 20.03 -9.36
C TYR A 182 13.19 19.97 -7.82
N PRO A 183 12.09 20.35 -7.14
CA PRO A 183 11.93 20.18 -5.70
C PRO A 183 12.40 18.80 -5.22
N GLY A 184 13.11 18.78 -4.09
CA GLY A 184 13.75 17.57 -3.56
C GLY A 184 15.04 17.14 -4.26
N GLY A 185 15.61 17.98 -5.15
CA GLY A 185 16.92 17.77 -5.76
C GLY A 185 16.96 16.82 -6.96
N SER A 186 15.79 16.46 -7.53
CA SER A 186 15.71 15.60 -8.72
C SER A 186 16.10 16.38 -9.98
N THR A 187 16.77 15.74 -10.93
CA THR A 187 16.97 16.29 -12.29
C THR A 187 15.98 15.74 -13.32
N ASN A 188 15.17 14.75 -12.92
CA ASN A 188 14.17 14.15 -13.77
C ASN A 188 12.87 14.96 -13.76
N ILE A 189 12.28 15.15 -14.93
CA ILE A 189 10.95 15.74 -15.08
C ILE A 189 9.96 14.98 -14.19
N PRO A 190 9.18 15.67 -13.33
CA PRO A 190 8.09 15.09 -12.56
C PRO A 190 7.22 14.18 -13.41
N ALA A 191 7.07 12.92 -13.01
CA ALA A 191 6.13 12.02 -13.65
C ALA A 191 4.71 12.62 -13.56
N SER A 192 3.89 12.43 -14.60
CA SER A 192 2.50 12.93 -14.62
C SER A 192 1.60 12.38 -13.52
N LYS A 193 2.10 11.41 -12.76
CA LYS A 193 1.43 10.75 -11.67
C LYS A 193 2.36 10.65 -10.46
N ILE A 194 1.82 10.91 -9.27
CA ILE A 194 2.56 10.79 -8.00
C ILE A 194 2.79 9.33 -7.66
N SER A 195 4.02 8.98 -7.28
CA SER A 195 4.33 7.62 -6.82
C SER A 195 3.82 7.41 -5.39
N ILE A 196 2.95 6.43 -5.18
CA ILE A 196 2.59 5.90 -3.86
C ILE A 196 3.40 4.63 -3.64
N TRP A 197 4.32 4.68 -2.68
CA TRP A 197 5.09 3.51 -2.29
C TRP A 197 4.35 2.71 -1.23
N ILE A 198 4.27 1.40 -1.46
CA ILE A 198 3.85 0.41 -0.47
C ILE A 198 5.04 -0.51 -0.31
N SER A 199 5.42 -0.82 0.93
CA SER A 199 6.50 -1.77 1.17
C SER A 199 5.94 -3.11 1.63
N GLY A 200 6.71 -4.17 1.52
CA GLY A 200 6.26 -5.48 1.97
C GLY A 200 7.42 -6.45 2.17
N ASN A 201 7.22 -7.40 3.08
CA ASN A 201 8.18 -8.45 3.33
C ASN A 201 8.06 -9.57 2.29
N VAL A 202 8.47 -9.30 1.05
CA VAL A 202 8.15 -10.17 -0.10
C VAL A 202 8.86 -11.52 -0.13
N GLY A 203 9.74 -11.81 0.84
CA GLY A 203 10.28 -13.16 0.97
C GLY A 203 11.57 -13.49 0.23
N SER A 204 12.19 -12.53 -0.44
CA SER A 204 13.41 -12.73 -1.24
C SER A 204 14.65 -13.16 -0.44
N SER A 205 14.72 -12.84 0.85
CA SER A 205 15.81 -13.13 1.78
C SER A 205 15.29 -13.39 3.21
N ASN A 206 16.15 -14.00 4.02
CA ASN A 206 15.98 -14.17 5.46
C ASN A 206 17.26 -13.64 6.13
N PRO A 207 17.29 -13.50 7.47
CA PRO A 207 18.52 -13.12 8.16
C PRO A 207 19.70 -14.03 7.74
N PRO A 208 20.96 -13.51 7.75
CA PRO A 208 22.13 -14.29 7.37
C PRO A 208 22.18 -15.65 8.09
N GLY A 209 22.42 -16.72 7.33
CA GLY A 209 22.46 -18.10 7.84
C GLY A 209 21.14 -18.87 7.73
N TYR A 210 20.06 -18.26 7.27
CA TYR A 210 18.77 -18.93 7.04
C TYR A 210 18.43 -18.99 5.56
N SER A 211 17.94 -20.14 5.10
CA SER A 211 17.50 -20.32 3.72
C SER A 211 16.25 -19.48 3.42
N PRO A 212 16.11 -18.91 2.21
CA PRO A 212 14.85 -18.32 1.75
C PRO A 212 13.74 -19.36 1.73
N ASN A 213 12.49 -18.95 1.99
CA ASN A 213 11.32 -19.80 1.77
C ASN A 213 10.64 -19.38 0.45
N PRO A 214 10.66 -20.22 -0.60
CA PRO A 214 10.11 -19.87 -1.90
C PRO A 214 8.59 -19.60 -1.87
N VAL A 215 7.87 -20.14 -0.87
CA VAL A 215 6.43 -19.89 -0.69
C VAL A 215 6.14 -18.42 -0.42
N ASN A 216 7.07 -17.71 0.23
CA ASN A 216 6.89 -16.29 0.52
C ASN A 216 6.73 -15.48 -0.79
N GLY A 217 7.61 -15.70 -1.78
CA GLY A 217 7.55 -14.97 -3.05
C GLY A 217 6.23 -15.20 -3.79
N LEU A 218 5.75 -16.45 -3.78
CA LEU A 218 4.46 -16.82 -4.38
C LEU A 218 3.27 -16.07 -3.74
N ASN A 219 3.29 -15.89 -2.42
CA ASN A 219 2.25 -15.15 -1.70
C ASN A 219 2.21 -13.65 -2.07
N HIS A 220 3.26 -13.11 -2.69
CA HIS A 220 3.33 -11.72 -3.12
C HIS A 220 3.06 -11.49 -4.61
N GLU A 221 2.94 -12.54 -5.43
CA GLU A 221 2.50 -12.44 -6.84
C GLU A 221 1.17 -11.68 -6.97
N GLY A 222 0.23 -11.93 -6.04
CA GLY A 222 -1.03 -11.19 -5.96
C GLY A 222 -0.83 -9.68 -5.73
N SER A 223 0.22 -9.28 -5.00
CA SER A 223 0.55 -7.86 -4.75
C SER A 223 1.07 -7.17 -6.02
N TYR A 224 1.97 -7.83 -6.76
CA TYR A 224 2.44 -7.33 -8.06
C TYR A 224 1.28 -7.21 -9.07
N PHE A 225 0.42 -8.22 -9.12
CA PHE A 225 -0.77 -8.20 -9.96
C PHE A 225 -1.70 -7.05 -9.60
N ALA A 226 -1.99 -6.84 -8.31
CA ALA A 226 -2.84 -5.75 -7.84
C ALA A 226 -2.26 -4.37 -8.21
N ILE A 227 -0.94 -4.17 -8.04
CA ILE A 227 -0.26 -2.92 -8.40
C ILE A 227 -0.30 -2.68 -9.91
N LYS A 228 -0.09 -3.71 -10.72
CA LYS A 228 -0.26 -3.62 -12.16
C LYS A 228 -1.68 -3.19 -12.52
N LYS A 229 -2.69 -3.84 -11.93
CA LYS A 229 -4.11 -3.55 -12.21
C LYS A 229 -4.54 -2.15 -11.79
N ILE A 230 -4.10 -1.66 -10.64
CA ILE A 230 -4.46 -0.30 -10.20
C ILE A 230 -3.80 0.76 -11.08
N ASN A 231 -2.54 0.54 -11.50
CA ASN A 231 -1.82 1.48 -12.37
C ASN A 231 -2.38 1.53 -13.81
N GLU A 232 -2.92 0.40 -14.28
CA GLU A 232 -3.63 0.30 -15.56
C GLU A 232 -5.07 0.87 -15.50
N SER A 233 -5.61 1.09 -14.30
CA SER A 233 -6.98 1.59 -14.12
C SER A 233 -7.11 3.05 -14.57
N LYS A 234 -8.19 3.32 -15.32
CA LYS A 234 -8.60 4.68 -15.67
C LYS A 234 -9.61 5.27 -14.68
N GLU A 235 -10.14 4.46 -13.77
CA GLU A 235 -11.22 4.85 -12.86
C GLU A 235 -10.71 5.08 -11.43
N VAL A 236 -9.71 4.32 -11.02
CA VAL A 236 -9.21 4.31 -9.64
C VAL A 236 -7.85 5.01 -9.58
N LEU A 237 -7.76 6.10 -8.82
CA LEU A 237 -6.50 6.79 -8.49
C LEU A 237 -5.64 7.14 -9.72
N GLN A 238 -6.28 7.61 -10.80
CA GLN A 238 -5.66 7.90 -12.09
C GLN A 238 -4.43 8.85 -12.05
N ASN A 239 -4.32 9.69 -11.03
CA ASN A 239 -3.20 10.63 -10.82
C ASN A 239 -2.04 10.03 -10.02
N PHE A 240 -2.10 8.75 -9.68
CA PHE A 240 -1.09 8.06 -8.90
C PHE A 240 -0.53 6.86 -9.63
N ILE A 241 0.72 6.52 -9.31
CA ILE A 241 1.37 5.26 -9.67
C ILE A 241 1.72 4.56 -8.37
N PHE A 242 1.14 3.40 -8.14
CA PHE A 242 1.52 2.53 -7.04
C PHE A 242 2.82 1.81 -7.39
N LYS A 243 3.72 1.72 -6.41
CA LYS A 243 4.97 0.97 -6.49
C LYS A 243 5.11 0.09 -5.28
N LEU A 244 5.57 -1.15 -5.49
CA LEU A 244 5.96 -2.04 -4.41
C LEU A 244 7.45 -1.84 -4.15
N ASN A 245 7.81 -1.49 -2.92
CA ASN A 245 9.17 -1.68 -2.46
C ASN A 245 9.27 -3.07 -1.83
N ASP A 246 9.72 -4.00 -2.66
CA ASP A 246 9.93 -5.41 -2.36
C ASP A 246 11.37 -5.68 -1.87
N GLN A 247 12.19 -4.63 -1.72
CA GLN A 247 13.56 -4.74 -1.22
C GLN A 247 13.63 -4.62 0.31
N ILE A 248 12.54 -4.23 0.97
CA ILE A 248 12.47 -4.18 2.44
C ILE A 248 12.27 -5.59 2.98
N ASN A 249 13.37 -6.33 3.02
CA ASN A 249 13.38 -7.69 3.51
C ASN A 249 14.04 -7.78 4.89
N CYS A 250 13.22 -7.59 5.92
CA CYS A 250 13.66 -7.62 7.31
C CYS A 250 13.41 -8.97 7.99
N GLY A 251 13.32 -10.05 7.19
CA GLY A 251 13.12 -11.43 7.64
C GLY A 251 11.70 -11.90 7.38
N ALA A 252 11.52 -12.69 6.32
CA ALA A 252 10.20 -13.08 5.84
C ALA A 252 9.64 -14.36 6.48
N SER A 253 10.53 -15.32 6.77
CA SER A 253 10.19 -16.58 7.42
C SER A 253 10.80 -16.74 8.79
N VAL A 254 11.84 -15.96 9.09
CA VAL A 254 12.59 -16.05 10.34
C VAL A 254 12.66 -14.68 10.98
N TRP A 255 12.25 -14.61 12.25
CA TRP A 255 12.32 -13.39 13.03
C TRP A 255 13.58 -13.35 13.89
N ILE A 256 14.45 -12.38 13.62
CA ILE A 256 15.57 -12.04 14.51
C ILE A 256 15.46 -10.55 14.83
N TYR A 257 15.13 -10.25 16.09
CA TYR A 257 14.77 -8.88 16.50
C TYR A 257 15.83 -7.83 16.13
N ASN A 258 17.10 -8.08 16.46
CA ASN A 258 18.17 -7.11 16.17
C ASN A 258 18.39 -6.90 14.68
N TYR A 259 18.33 -7.97 13.89
CA TYR A 259 18.44 -7.90 12.43
C TYR A 259 17.28 -7.11 11.83
N ALA A 260 16.03 -7.46 12.19
CA ALA A 260 14.84 -6.79 11.71
C ALA A 260 14.84 -5.30 12.09
N LYS A 261 15.23 -4.97 13.32
CA LYS A 261 15.34 -3.59 13.79
C LYS A 261 16.35 -2.79 12.97
N SER A 262 17.56 -3.30 12.74
CA SER A 262 18.55 -2.61 11.91
C SER A 262 18.04 -2.41 10.49
N CYS A 263 17.49 -3.46 9.88
CA CYS A 263 16.93 -3.41 8.52
C CYS A 263 15.82 -2.35 8.37
N TYR A 264 14.84 -2.31 9.28
CA TYR A 264 13.78 -1.31 9.19
C TYR A 264 14.26 0.12 9.50
N LEU A 265 15.29 0.29 10.33
CA LEU A 265 15.89 1.60 10.58
C LEU A 265 16.64 2.12 9.35
N GLU A 266 17.40 1.25 8.67
CA GLU A 266 18.11 1.58 7.42
C GLU A 266 17.12 1.96 6.32
N ASN A 267 15.99 1.26 6.22
CA ASN A 267 14.99 1.46 5.18
C ASN A 267 13.83 2.38 5.60
N LYS A 268 13.93 3.08 6.74
CA LYS A 268 12.81 3.83 7.34
C LYS A 268 12.16 4.82 6.37
N ASN A 269 12.98 5.50 5.57
CA ASN A 269 12.52 6.52 4.61
C ASN A 269 11.92 5.91 3.33
N GLU A 270 12.09 4.61 3.12
CA GLU A 270 11.66 3.89 1.91
C GLU A 270 10.45 2.98 2.16
N MET A 271 9.94 2.95 3.40
CA MET A 271 8.79 2.13 3.83
C MET A 271 7.45 2.51 3.17
N GLY A 272 7.39 3.65 2.51
CA GLY A 272 6.17 4.13 1.86
C GLY A 272 5.05 4.47 2.84
N VAL A 273 3.80 4.43 2.35
CA VAL A 273 2.61 4.83 3.11
C VAL A 273 1.91 3.68 3.82
N ALA A 274 2.25 2.44 3.45
CA ALA A 274 1.64 1.23 4.00
C ALA A 274 2.61 0.05 3.88
N TYR A 275 2.38 -0.96 4.71
CA TYR A 275 3.19 -2.17 4.75
C TYR A 275 2.34 -3.42 4.51
N LEU A 276 2.77 -4.30 3.60
CA LEU A 276 2.17 -5.61 3.40
C LEU A 276 2.75 -6.59 4.42
N ALA A 277 1.86 -7.09 5.27
CA ALA A 277 2.18 -8.04 6.33
C ALA A 277 2.66 -9.39 5.76
N SER A 278 3.63 -10.01 6.43
CA SER A 278 3.98 -11.42 6.18
C SER A 278 2.80 -12.33 6.48
N TYR A 279 2.60 -13.40 5.71
CA TYR A 279 1.56 -14.39 5.98
C TYR A 279 1.76 -15.17 7.29
N LEU A 280 2.97 -15.14 7.86
CA LEU A 280 3.27 -15.79 9.12
C LEU A 280 2.87 -14.90 10.29
N LEU A 281 2.04 -15.47 11.18
CA LEU A 281 1.51 -14.78 12.36
C LEU A 281 2.62 -14.17 13.23
N SER A 282 3.65 -14.97 13.54
CA SER A 282 4.76 -14.56 14.42
C SER A 282 5.53 -13.37 13.85
N ILE A 283 5.83 -13.39 12.54
CA ILE A 283 6.51 -12.29 11.84
C ILE A 283 5.65 -11.03 11.86
N SER A 284 4.35 -11.16 11.62
CA SER A 284 3.42 -10.03 11.62
C SER A 284 3.30 -9.36 12.99
N ILE A 285 3.05 -10.13 14.05
CA ILE A 285 2.96 -9.60 15.42
C ILE A 285 4.26 -8.90 15.81
N ASN A 286 5.39 -9.53 15.53
CA ASN A 286 6.68 -8.96 15.92
C ASN A 286 7.02 -7.70 15.11
N THR A 287 6.63 -7.63 13.83
CA THR A 287 6.78 -6.42 13.00
C THR A 287 5.93 -5.27 13.55
N LEU A 288 4.66 -5.51 13.89
CA LEU A 288 3.77 -4.51 14.48
C LEU A 288 4.33 -3.97 15.82
N ASN A 289 4.79 -4.87 16.69
CA ASN A 289 5.42 -4.49 17.95
C ASN A 289 6.69 -3.67 17.74
N LEU A 290 7.50 -4.04 16.76
CA LEU A 290 8.72 -3.32 16.42
C LEU A 290 8.40 -1.92 15.85
N PHE A 291 7.42 -1.78 14.96
CA PHE A 291 6.98 -0.47 14.45
C PHE A 291 6.49 0.43 15.59
N LYS A 292 5.70 -0.10 16.52
CA LYS A 292 5.29 0.61 17.73
C LYS A 292 6.50 1.08 18.55
N ASN A 293 7.47 0.20 18.79
CA ASN A 293 8.69 0.53 19.54
C ASN A 293 9.57 1.57 18.83
N MET A 294 9.55 1.62 17.50
CA MET A 294 10.27 2.60 16.69
C MET A 294 9.48 3.89 16.46
N ASN A 295 8.31 4.04 17.08
CA ASN A 295 7.36 5.13 16.89
C ASN A 295 7.00 5.34 15.41
N MET A 296 6.85 4.25 14.68
CA MET A 296 6.41 4.21 13.28
C MET A 296 4.91 3.93 13.22
N SER A 297 4.15 4.88 12.68
CA SER A 297 2.69 4.76 12.52
C SER A 297 2.30 4.30 11.11
N ILE A 298 2.97 3.25 10.61
CA ILE A 298 2.71 2.73 9.27
C ILE A 298 1.55 1.72 9.35
N PRO A 299 0.46 1.92 8.59
CA PRO A 299 -0.62 0.93 8.51
C PRO A 299 -0.11 -0.35 7.85
N MET A 300 -0.47 -1.48 8.43
CA MET A 300 -0.06 -2.80 7.97
C MET A 300 -1.28 -3.63 7.57
N ALA A 301 -1.29 -4.15 6.34
CA ALA A 301 -2.39 -4.92 5.79
C ALA A 301 -1.96 -6.34 5.46
N SER A 302 -2.75 -7.35 5.83
CA SER A 302 -2.52 -8.74 5.45
C SER A 302 -3.62 -9.29 4.55
N GLY A 303 -3.22 -10.03 3.51
CA GLY A 303 -4.15 -10.79 2.67
C GLY A 303 -4.58 -12.12 3.27
N VAL A 304 -3.85 -12.67 4.24
CA VAL A 304 -3.97 -14.11 4.61
C VAL A 304 -3.95 -14.39 6.11
N ASN A 305 -3.43 -13.51 6.98
CA ASN A 305 -3.42 -13.76 8.42
C ASN A 305 -4.83 -13.72 9.03
N SER A 306 -5.40 -14.87 9.36
CA SER A 306 -6.72 -14.97 10.01
C SER A 306 -6.67 -15.01 11.53
N ALA A 307 -5.48 -15.10 12.13
CA ALA A 307 -5.33 -15.40 13.55
C ALA A 307 -6.06 -14.41 14.46
N THR A 308 -6.77 -14.94 15.45
CA THR A 308 -7.54 -14.18 16.44
C THR A 308 -6.75 -13.05 17.14
N PRO A 309 -5.50 -13.24 17.61
CA PRO A 309 -4.79 -12.23 18.38
C PRO A 309 -4.62 -10.87 17.67
N LEU A 310 -4.63 -10.86 16.33
CA LEU A 310 -4.50 -9.66 15.51
C LEU A 310 -5.77 -8.80 15.45
N THR A 311 -6.88 -9.25 16.04
CA THR A 311 -8.17 -8.54 16.06
C THR A 311 -8.21 -7.41 17.10
N ASN A 312 -7.30 -7.42 18.09
CA ASN A 312 -7.32 -6.44 19.16
C ASN A 312 -6.79 -5.08 18.68
N SER A 313 -7.69 -4.16 18.33
CA SER A 313 -7.36 -2.81 17.84
C SER A 313 -6.70 -1.91 18.89
N THR A 314 -6.79 -2.25 20.18
CA THR A 314 -6.07 -1.54 21.25
C THR A 314 -4.58 -1.91 21.25
N ILE A 315 -4.27 -3.16 20.93
CA ILE A 315 -2.89 -3.66 20.86
C ILE A 315 -2.27 -3.35 19.49
N PHE A 316 -3.03 -3.58 18.41
CA PHE A 316 -2.59 -3.44 17.01
C PHE A 316 -3.47 -2.42 16.23
N PRO A 317 -3.44 -1.12 16.58
CA PRO A 317 -4.33 -0.11 16.00
C PRO A 317 -4.10 0.18 14.51
N THR A 318 -2.92 -0.16 14.00
CA THR A 318 -2.53 0.07 12.59
C THR A 318 -2.66 -1.18 11.73
N TYR A 319 -3.20 -2.28 12.28
CA TYR A 319 -3.32 -3.53 11.56
C TYR A 319 -4.70 -3.69 10.93
N THR A 320 -4.73 -4.14 9.68
CA THR A 320 -5.95 -4.56 8.99
C THR A 320 -5.71 -5.86 8.22
N ARG A 321 -6.78 -6.57 7.90
CA ARG A 321 -6.72 -7.78 7.09
C ARG A 321 -7.94 -7.91 6.19
N VAL A 322 -7.73 -8.58 5.07
CA VAL A 322 -8.80 -8.95 4.12
C VAL A 322 -9.34 -10.35 4.45
N SER A 323 -8.55 -11.19 5.11
CA SER A 323 -8.97 -12.53 5.51
C SER A 323 -9.94 -12.52 6.69
N THR A 324 -10.84 -13.51 6.70
CA THR A 324 -11.78 -13.74 7.80
C THR A 324 -11.04 -14.17 9.07
N ASN A 325 -11.56 -13.78 10.23
CA ASN A 325 -11.03 -14.23 11.52
C ASN A 325 -11.16 -15.75 11.67
N SER A 326 -10.10 -16.43 12.12
CA SER A 326 -10.10 -17.85 12.43
C SER A 326 -11.10 -18.23 13.53
N GLU A 327 -11.57 -17.26 14.34
CA GLU A 327 -12.63 -17.51 15.31
C GLU A 327 -13.92 -18.07 14.73
N TYR A 328 -14.25 -17.66 13.50
CA TYR A 328 -15.44 -18.17 12.83
C TYR A 328 -15.29 -19.65 12.48
N MET A 329 -14.07 -20.14 12.26
CA MET A 329 -13.81 -21.52 11.83
C MET A 329 -14.24 -22.55 12.88
N GLY A 330 -13.81 -22.39 14.14
CA GLY A 330 -14.18 -23.32 15.22
C GLY A 330 -15.69 -23.43 15.40
N LYS A 331 -16.40 -22.30 15.26
CA LYS A 331 -17.87 -22.24 15.37
C LYS A 331 -18.57 -22.83 14.13
N THR A 332 -18.09 -22.53 12.94
CA THR A 332 -18.64 -23.07 11.68
C THR A 332 -18.56 -24.59 11.64
N TRP A 333 -17.48 -25.19 12.15
CA TRP A 333 -17.36 -26.64 12.22
C TRP A 333 -18.44 -27.29 13.08
N VAL A 334 -18.70 -26.73 14.26
CA VAL A 334 -19.77 -27.23 15.13
C VAL A 334 -21.15 -27.03 14.49
N MET A 335 -21.38 -25.92 13.80
CA MET A 335 -22.62 -25.71 13.03
C MET A 335 -22.77 -26.76 11.93
N TYR A 336 -21.70 -27.09 11.22
CA TYR A 336 -21.70 -28.14 10.20
C TYR A 336 -22.07 -29.50 10.80
N MET A 337 -21.48 -29.87 11.94
CA MET A 337 -21.86 -31.10 12.64
C MET A 337 -23.35 -31.15 12.96
N LYS A 338 -23.92 -30.04 13.43
CA LYS A 338 -25.37 -29.95 13.71
C LYS A 338 -26.22 -30.15 12.46
N VAL A 339 -25.86 -29.54 11.34
CA VAL A 339 -26.57 -29.72 10.06
C VAL A 339 -26.53 -31.17 9.60
N MET A 340 -25.38 -31.82 9.77
CA MET A 340 -25.19 -33.23 9.40
C MET A 340 -25.80 -34.22 10.41
N GLY A 341 -26.32 -33.73 11.54
CA GLY A 341 -26.86 -34.58 12.61
C GLY A 341 -25.81 -35.35 13.40
N TRP A 342 -24.54 -34.97 13.31
CA TRP A 342 -23.45 -35.59 14.08
C TRP A 342 -23.43 -35.04 15.50
N THR A 343 -23.40 -35.93 16.49
CA THR A 343 -23.42 -35.57 17.92
C THR A 343 -22.10 -35.83 18.63
N SER A 344 -21.16 -36.50 17.97
CA SER A 344 -19.89 -36.89 18.56
C SER A 344 -18.75 -36.81 17.55
N CYS A 345 -17.53 -36.53 18.03
CA CYS A 345 -16.33 -36.54 17.21
C CYS A 345 -15.07 -36.89 18.02
N VAL A 346 -13.99 -37.13 17.29
CA VAL A 346 -12.61 -37.16 17.76
C VAL A 346 -11.91 -35.89 17.32
N VAL A 347 -11.01 -35.35 18.14
CA VAL A 347 -10.26 -34.13 17.84
C VAL A 347 -8.76 -34.31 18.10
N PHE A 348 -7.95 -33.73 17.22
CA PHE A 348 -6.53 -33.51 17.46
C PHE A 348 -6.17 -32.06 17.16
N TYR A 349 -5.13 -31.55 17.81
CA TYR A 349 -4.58 -30.22 17.51
C TYR A 349 -3.05 -30.21 17.59
N ALA A 350 -2.44 -29.35 16.77
CA ALA A 350 -1.01 -29.08 16.84
C ALA A 350 -0.67 -28.09 17.95
N ASP A 351 0.46 -28.32 18.64
CA ASP A 351 0.96 -27.46 19.72
C ASP A 351 1.61 -26.17 19.17
N ASP A 352 0.81 -25.33 18.51
CA ASP A 352 1.17 -23.96 18.13
C ASP A 352 0.03 -22.98 18.42
N ALA A 353 0.39 -21.69 18.52
CA ALA A 353 -0.54 -20.66 18.98
C ALA A 353 -1.78 -20.48 18.08
N TYR A 354 -1.66 -20.78 16.78
CA TYR A 354 -2.78 -20.65 15.86
C TYR A 354 -3.76 -21.82 16.05
N ASP A 355 -3.26 -23.05 15.98
CA ASP A 355 -4.09 -24.25 16.03
C ASP A 355 -4.72 -24.46 17.42
N VAL A 356 -3.99 -24.12 18.50
CA VAL A 356 -4.54 -24.07 19.86
C VAL A 356 -5.72 -23.10 19.96
N GLY A 357 -5.61 -21.92 19.35
CA GLY A 357 -6.67 -20.90 19.39
C GLY A 357 -7.96 -21.36 18.70
N VAL A 358 -7.82 -22.03 17.56
CA VAL A 358 -8.97 -22.61 16.84
C VAL A 358 -9.59 -23.75 17.64
N TYR A 359 -8.77 -24.67 18.14
CA TYR A 359 -9.22 -25.82 18.93
C TYR A 359 -10.03 -25.37 20.15
N GLN A 360 -9.57 -24.36 20.89
CA GLN A 360 -10.27 -23.83 22.05
C GLN A 360 -11.67 -23.30 21.70
N LEU A 361 -11.80 -22.58 20.58
CA LEU A 361 -13.09 -22.07 20.11
C LEU A 361 -14.02 -23.16 19.63
N PHE A 362 -13.46 -24.24 19.06
CA PHE A 362 -14.23 -25.43 18.75
C PHE A 362 -14.76 -26.10 20.03
N LEU A 363 -13.93 -26.25 21.08
CA LEU A 363 -14.37 -26.83 22.36
C LEU A 363 -15.55 -26.06 22.96
N GLU A 364 -15.42 -24.74 23.08
CA GLU A 364 -16.46 -23.87 23.63
C GLU A 364 -17.76 -23.97 22.82
N SER A 365 -17.65 -23.97 21.50
CA SER A 365 -18.81 -24.10 20.62
C SER A 365 -19.40 -25.51 20.70
N ALA A 366 -18.59 -26.55 20.79
CA ALA A 366 -19.04 -27.94 20.85
C ALA A 366 -19.85 -28.18 22.14
N GLU A 367 -19.33 -27.72 23.27
CA GLU A 367 -20.02 -27.77 24.57
C GLU A 367 -21.38 -27.06 24.50
N ALA A 368 -21.40 -25.81 24.01
CA ALA A 368 -22.63 -25.02 23.91
C ALA A 368 -23.70 -25.66 22.99
N GLN A 369 -23.27 -26.49 22.04
CA GLN A 369 -24.15 -27.13 21.06
C GLN A 369 -24.43 -28.61 21.37
N GLY A 370 -23.89 -29.14 22.48
CA GLY A 370 -24.10 -30.53 22.91
C GLY A 370 -23.34 -31.58 22.08
N ILE A 371 -22.25 -31.18 21.41
CA ILE A 371 -21.36 -32.09 20.69
C ILE A 371 -20.39 -32.74 21.66
N LYS A 372 -20.27 -34.07 21.63
CA LYS A 372 -19.38 -34.84 22.50
C LYS A 372 -18.03 -35.10 21.84
N ILE A 373 -16.97 -34.74 22.53
CA ILE A 373 -15.61 -35.11 22.13
C ILE A 373 -15.22 -36.40 22.86
N LEU A 374 -14.90 -37.45 22.10
CA LEU A 374 -14.78 -38.80 22.63
C LEU A 374 -13.37 -39.16 23.10
N ASN A 375 -12.33 -38.76 22.36
CA ASN A 375 -10.96 -39.03 22.77
C ASN A 375 -10.56 -38.17 23.98
N LYS A 376 -9.73 -38.72 24.86
CA LYS A 376 -9.36 -38.08 26.13
C LYS A 376 -8.52 -36.84 25.91
N GLU A 377 -8.69 -35.84 26.77
CA GLU A 377 -8.06 -34.54 26.63
C GLU A 377 -6.53 -34.61 26.58
N GLU A 378 -5.93 -35.44 27.45
CA GLU A 378 -4.47 -35.64 27.48
C GLU A 378 -3.88 -36.24 26.19
N TYR A 379 -4.73 -36.77 25.30
CA TYR A 379 -4.34 -37.43 24.07
C TYR A 379 -4.64 -36.63 22.80
N ARG A 380 -5.29 -35.47 22.90
CA ARG A 380 -5.65 -34.64 21.73
C ARG A 380 -4.47 -33.85 21.16
N LYS A 381 -3.46 -33.57 21.97
CA LYS A 381 -2.32 -32.73 21.57
C LYS A 381 -1.26 -33.52 20.81
N ILE A 382 -0.82 -32.97 19.68
CA ILE A 382 0.31 -33.46 18.89
C ILE A 382 1.34 -32.33 18.75
N PRO A 383 2.66 -32.55 18.91
CA PRO A 383 3.64 -31.51 18.68
C PRO A 383 3.57 -30.98 17.24
N PHE A 384 3.74 -29.67 17.03
CA PHE A 384 3.84 -29.11 15.69
C PHE A 384 4.96 -29.77 14.84
N THR A 385 6.06 -30.17 15.51
CA THR A 385 7.20 -30.87 14.89
C THR A 385 7.01 -32.37 14.70
N TYR A 386 5.79 -32.88 14.94
CA TYR A 386 5.50 -34.30 14.83
C TYR A 386 5.85 -34.86 13.45
N ASN A 387 6.45 -36.05 13.43
CA ASN A 387 6.61 -36.88 12.24
C ASN A 387 6.46 -38.37 12.61
N THR A 388 6.37 -39.22 11.59
CA THR A 388 6.09 -40.66 11.75
C THR A 388 7.12 -41.42 12.58
N SER A 389 8.37 -40.94 12.70
CA SER A 389 9.35 -41.57 13.60
C SER A 389 8.96 -41.49 15.08
N GLN A 390 8.06 -40.57 15.43
CA GLN A 390 7.55 -40.36 16.79
C GLN A 390 6.27 -41.15 17.07
N LEU A 391 5.79 -41.99 16.13
CA LEU A 391 4.56 -42.76 16.30
C LEU A 391 4.53 -43.56 17.60
N GLU A 392 5.60 -44.27 17.96
CA GLU A 392 5.62 -45.06 19.20
C GLU A 392 5.42 -44.21 20.46
N THR A 393 5.95 -42.98 20.46
CA THR A 393 5.78 -42.04 21.59
C THR A 393 4.33 -41.61 21.74
N TYR A 394 3.63 -41.39 20.62
CA TYR A 394 2.26 -40.90 20.59
C TYR A 394 1.22 -42.00 20.31
N ARG A 395 1.62 -43.28 20.25
CA ARG A 395 0.76 -44.41 19.87
C ARG A 395 -0.51 -44.47 20.70
N LYS A 396 -0.43 -44.17 22.00
CA LYS A 396 -1.61 -44.13 22.88
C LYS A 396 -2.61 -43.06 22.46
N ASN A 397 -2.15 -41.93 21.95
CA ASN A 397 -3.02 -40.85 21.53
C ASN A 397 -3.91 -41.27 20.36
N PHE A 398 -3.28 -41.87 19.35
CA PHE A 398 -3.97 -42.41 18.18
C PHE A 398 -4.83 -43.63 18.53
N GLN A 399 -4.35 -44.53 19.40
CA GLN A 399 -5.12 -45.70 19.81
C GLN A 399 -6.39 -45.30 20.56
N ASP A 400 -6.30 -44.35 21.49
CA ASP A 400 -7.46 -43.85 22.24
C ASP A 400 -8.53 -43.30 21.29
N ALA A 401 -8.13 -42.62 20.21
CA ALA A 401 -9.04 -42.14 19.18
C ALA A 401 -9.69 -43.27 18.37
N ILE A 402 -8.92 -44.27 17.92
CA ILE A 402 -9.42 -45.42 17.18
C ILE A 402 -10.42 -46.24 18.03
N ASP A 403 -10.11 -46.43 19.31
CA ASP A 403 -10.92 -47.22 20.24
C ASP A 403 -12.29 -46.58 20.53
N GLN A 404 -12.51 -45.30 20.21
CA GLN A 404 -13.81 -44.64 20.38
C GLN A 404 -14.88 -45.14 19.40
N ASN A 405 -14.50 -45.89 18.35
CA ASN A 405 -15.41 -46.32 17.28
C ASN A 405 -16.24 -45.16 16.71
N CYS A 406 -15.61 -43.99 16.59
CA CYS A 406 -16.18 -42.80 15.99
C CYS A 406 -15.47 -42.57 14.66
N ASN A 407 -16.25 -42.26 13.63
CA ASN A 407 -15.74 -42.03 12.28
C ASN A 407 -15.63 -40.54 11.93
N ILE A 408 -15.86 -39.61 12.86
CA ILE A 408 -15.77 -38.17 12.58
C ILE A 408 -14.55 -37.58 13.30
N PHE A 409 -13.54 -37.16 12.53
CA PHE A 409 -12.26 -36.67 13.05
C PHE A 409 -12.03 -35.22 12.65
N PHE A 410 -11.75 -34.35 13.62
CA PHE A 410 -11.30 -32.99 13.37
C PHE A 410 -9.81 -32.87 13.67
N LEU A 411 -9.02 -32.46 12.68
CA LEU A 411 -7.59 -32.22 12.84
C LEU A 411 -7.30 -30.71 12.71
N PHE A 412 -7.16 -30.04 13.85
CA PHE A 412 -6.74 -28.64 13.93
C PHE A 412 -5.22 -28.55 13.88
N MET A 413 -4.66 -28.74 12.69
CA MET A 413 -3.22 -28.73 12.51
C MET A 413 -2.86 -28.29 11.09
N ALA A 414 -1.89 -27.40 10.96
CA ALA A 414 -1.34 -26.98 9.66
C ALA A 414 -0.39 -28.02 9.03
N ASP A 415 -0.03 -27.79 7.77
CA ASP A 415 1.05 -28.51 7.10
C ASP A 415 2.40 -28.34 7.82
N PRO A 416 3.22 -29.41 7.95
CA PRO A 416 2.99 -30.78 7.50
C PRO A 416 2.35 -31.70 8.56
N SER A 417 1.90 -31.18 9.71
CA SER A 417 1.53 -31.99 10.88
C SER A 417 0.37 -32.96 10.61
N TYR A 418 -0.66 -32.56 9.86
CA TYR A 418 -1.76 -33.50 9.51
C TYR A 418 -1.30 -34.62 8.59
N ILE A 419 -0.32 -34.37 7.72
CA ILE A 419 0.19 -35.38 6.77
C ILE A 419 0.77 -36.56 7.55
N TYR A 420 1.63 -36.27 8.52
CA TYR A 420 2.21 -37.32 9.37
C TYR A 420 1.18 -37.97 10.31
N THR A 421 0.15 -37.21 10.70
CA THR A 421 -0.98 -37.74 11.47
C THR A 421 -1.77 -38.77 10.65
N PHE A 422 -1.99 -38.53 9.34
CA PHE A 422 -2.59 -39.52 8.44
C PHE A 422 -1.73 -40.78 8.29
N ASP A 423 -0.44 -40.62 8.00
CA ASP A 423 0.48 -41.77 7.91
C ASP A 423 0.43 -42.64 9.17
N SER A 424 0.30 -42.01 10.33
CA SER A 424 0.22 -42.67 11.63
C SER A 424 -1.09 -43.43 11.83
N PHE A 425 -2.23 -42.83 11.48
CA PHE A 425 -3.52 -43.55 11.49
C PHE A 425 -3.50 -44.75 10.54
N TYR A 426 -2.89 -44.59 9.36
CA TYR A 426 -2.74 -45.67 8.39
C TYR A 426 -1.90 -46.82 8.96
N ASP A 427 -0.75 -46.49 9.57
CA ASP A 427 0.14 -47.47 10.21
C ASP A 427 -0.49 -48.13 11.44
N MET A 428 -1.51 -47.49 12.02
CA MET A 428 -2.34 -48.04 13.09
C MET A 428 -3.55 -48.82 12.61
N GLY A 429 -3.67 -49.05 11.31
CA GLY A 429 -4.65 -49.95 10.72
C GLY A 429 -5.91 -49.29 10.22
N MET A 430 -6.04 -47.96 10.31
CA MET A 430 -7.15 -47.27 9.65
C MET A 430 -7.00 -47.34 8.12
N ARG A 431 -8.12 -47.48 7.44
CA ARG A 431 -8.23 -47.62 5.99
C ARG A 431 -9.31 -46.70 5.45
N ARG A 432 -9.42 -46.65 4.13
CA ARG A 432 -10.48 -45.91 3.43
C ARG A 432 -11.87 -46.27 3.99
N GLY A 433 -12.63 -45.27 4.39
CA GLY A 433 -14.00 -45.42 4.89
C GLY A 433 -14.12 -45.63 6.40
N ASP A 434 -13.02 -45.88 7.12
CA ASP A 434 -13.04 -45.99 8.58
C ASP A 434 -13.29 -44.64 9.26
N ALA A 435 -12.87 -43.56 8.62
CA ALA A 435 -13.05 -42.21 9.12
C ALA A 435 -13.28 -41.18 8.02
N LEU A 436 -14.03 -40.16 8.42
CA LEU A 436 -14.20 -38.88 7.77
C LEU A 436 -13.36 -37.86 8.52
N PHE A 437 -12.32 -37.35 7.87
CA PHE A 437 -11.49 -36.30 8.43
C PHE A 437 -11.99 -34.92 8.00
N LEU A 438 -11.90 -33.96 8.91
CA LEU A 438 -12.18 -32.54 8.71
C LEU A 438 -10.92 -31.77 9.12
N LEU A 439 -10.31 -31.11 8.16
CA LEU A 439 -8.97 -30.54 8.30
C LEU A 439 -8.97 -29.03 8.14
N ASN A 440 -8.01 -28.40 8.81
CA ASN A 440 -7.59 -27.04 8.50
C ASN A 440 -6.34 -27.09 7.61
N ALA A 441 -6.48 -26.91 6.30
CA ALA A 441 -5.34 -26.90 5.38
C ALA A 441 -4.94 -25.46 5.02
N LEU A 442 -3.69 -25.08 5.34
CA LEU A 442 -3.12 -23.78 4.95
C LEU A 442 -2.61 -23.78 3.51
N THR A 443 -2.17 -24.93 3.01
CA THR A 443 -1.71 -25.08 1.64
C THR A 443 -2.78 -25.73 0.78
N GLY A 444 -2.83 -25.34 -0.50
CA GLY A 444 -3.79 -25.87 -1.46
C GLY A 444 -3.63 -27.38 -1.70
N SER A 445 -4.55 -27.96 -2.46
CA SER A 445 -4.58 -29.40 -2.78
C SER A 445 -3.31 -29.94 -3.47
N ASP A 446 -2.43 -29.06 -3.94
CA ASP A 446 -1.18 -29.41 -4.61
C ASP A 446 -0.22 -30.23 -3.73
N ILE A 447 -0.28 -30.05 -2.40
CA ILE A 447 0.48 -30.90 -1.47
C ILE A 447 0.05 -32.37 -1.59
N PHE A 448 -1.21 -32.67 -1.93
CA PHE A 448 -1.70 -34.05 -2.01
C PHE A 448 -1.20 -34.81 -3.24
N PHE A 449 -0.84 -34.09 -4.30
CA PHE A 449 -0.44 -34.70 -5.57
C PHE A 449 1.07 -34.65 -5.83
N LYS A 450 1.82 -33.80 -5.10
CA LYS A 450 3.26 -33.58 -5.32
C LYS A 450 4.08 -33.47 -4.04
N ALA A 451 3.63 -34.04 -2.93
CA ALA A 451 4.32 -33.99 -1.64
C ALA A 451 5.75 -34.57 -1.76
N TYR A 452 6.76 -33.71 -1.92
CA TYR A 452 8.15 -34.12 -2.01
C TYR A 452 8.60 -34.75 -0.68
N GLY A 453 8.77 -36.08 -0.67
CA GLY A 453 9.31 -36.82 0.47
C GLY A 453 8.30 -37.51 1.39
N TYR A 454 7.00 -37.50 1.06
CA TYR A 454 5.95 -38.17 1.84
C TYR A 454 5.47 -39.46 1.15
N ASN A 455 4.90 -40.39 1.92
CA ASN A 455 4.32 -41.61 1.36
C ASN A 455 2.91 -41.31 0.81
N THR A 456 2.85 -40.92 -0.46
CA THR A 456 1.59 -40.51 -1.12
C THR A 456 0.54 -41.60 -1.13
N ASP A 457 0.91 -42.87 -1.11
CA ASP A 457 -0.04 -43.99 -1.21
C ASP A 457 -0.87 -44.11 0.08
N LYS A 458 -0.22 -44.03 1.25
CA LYS A 458 -0.89 -44.05 2.56
C LYS A 458 -1.86 -42.90 2.73
N ILE A 459 -1.39 -41.71 2.35
CA ILE A 459 -2.15 -40.46 2.40
C ILE A 459 -3.37 -40.59 1.49
N GLN A 460 -3.18 -40.94 0.21
CA GLN A 460 -4.27 -41.09 -0.73
C GLN A 460 -5.34 -42.10 -0.27
N GLU A 461 -4.95 -43.19 0.38
CA GLU A 461 -5.90 -44.18 0.87
C GLU A 461 -6.84 -43.61 1.94
N LEU A 462 -6.32 -42.90 2.95
CA LEU A 462 -7.14 -42.31 4.00
C LEU A 462 -7.88 -41.04 3.56
N PHE A 463 -7.44 -40.40 2.49
CA PHE A 463 -8.03 -39.16 1.98
C PHE A 463 -9.37 -39.38 1.29
N TYR A 464 -9.66 -40.59 0.82
CA TYR A 464 -10.94 -40.88 0.20
C TYR A 464 -12.09 -40.69 1.19
N GLY A 465 -13.00 -39.77 0.86
CA GLY A 465 -14.07 -39.37 1.75
C GLY A 465 -13.62 -38.49 2.91
N THR A 466 -12.57 -37.67 2.77
CA THR A 466 -12.18 -36.60 3.70
C THR A 466 -12.72 -35.24 3.22
N PHE A 467 -13.17 -34.37 4.14
CA PHE A 467 -13.54 -32.98 3.84
C PHE A 467 -12.41 -32.01 4.18
N PHE A 468 -12.06 -31.15 3.23
CA PHE A 468 -11.07 -30.09 3.41
C PHE A 468 -11.78 -28.76 3.66
N TYR A 469 -11.22 -27.98 4.58
CA TYR A 469 -11.47 -26.54 4.63
C TYR A 469 -10.17 -25.83 4.26
N LEU A 470 -10.18 -25.20 3.08
CA LEU A 470 -9.04 -24.47 2.56
C LEU A 470 -9.14 -22.99 2.95
N PHE A 471 -8.06 -22.51 3.56
CA PHE A 471 -7.97 -21.21 4.20
C PHE A 471 -8.16 -20.00 3.29
N GLN A 472 -7.89 -20.15 1.98
CA GLN A 472 -7.63 -19.01 1.11
C GLN A 472 -8.83 -18.54 0.28
N ASN A 473 -9.89 -19.35 0.10
CA ASN A 473 -11.00 -19.03 -0.82
C ASN A 473 -12.42 -19.23 -0.27
N GLY A 474 -12.57 -19.50 1.02
CA GLY A 474 -13.83 -19.93 1.61
C GLY A 474 -13.97 -21.45 1.63
N LEU A 475 -15.16 -21.94 1.96
CA LEU A 475 -15.44 -23.37 2.18
C LEU A 475 -15.39 -24.12 0.83
N GLU A 476 -14.19 -24.49 0.38
CA GLU A 476 -14.02 -25.39 -0.77
C GLU A 476 -14.18 -26.84 -0.33
N LEU A 477 -15.39 -27.36 -0.53
CA LEU A 477 -15.77 -28.71 -0.14
C LEU A 477 -15.32 -29.70 -1.23
N TRP A 478 -14.07 -30.15 -1.14
CA TRP A 478 -13.55 -31.21 -2.00
C TRP A 478 -14.02 -32.56 -1.47
N VAL A 479 -14.94 -33.20 -2.19
CA VAL A 479 -15.20 -34.64 -2.02
C VAL A 479 -14.28 -35.36 -2.99
N ILE A 480 -13.17 -35.89 -2.48
CA ILE A 480 -12.34 -36.81 -3.25
C ILE A 480 -13.08 -38.16 -3.23
N SER A 481 -13.82 -38.43 -4.30
CA SER A 481 -14.63 -39.65 -4.51
C SER A 481 -13.80 -40.80 -5.05
#